data_AF-A0A7W4P0C1-F1
#
_entry.id   AF-A0A7W4P0C1-F1
#
_cell.length_a   1.000
_cell.length_b   1.000
_cell.length_c   1.000
_cell.angle_alpha   90.00
_cell.angle_beta   90.00
_cell.angle_gamma   90.00
#
_symmetry.space_group_name_H-M   'P 1'
#
loop_
_entity.id
_entity.type
_entity.pdbx_description
1 polymer ?
#
loop_
_entity_poly.entity_id
_entity_poly.type
_entity_poly.pdbx_seq_one_letter_code
_entity_poly.pdbx_strand_id
1 'polypeptide(L)'
;MIRGARYLTPFVAGLLGLLAMGGCSPHRNLGQARYRTNCGICHHGGEGMLGEIPPLTGRIDQVARTPEGRHYLVDVLLNGLNGPLVANGGRYNFSMPAFRRLSDTEIAAILTYLSASGGRADPPSFAAGDVAAQRAASLGPSRVADERQALDRLHPLP
;
A
#
# COMPACT_ATOMS: atom_id res chain seq x y z
N MET A 1 64.79 -25.54 -46.83
CA MET A 1 63.59 -25.27 -47.65
C MET A 1 62.36 -25.52 -46.80
N ILE A 2 61.61 -24.47 -46.52
CA ILE A 2 60.63 -24.38 -45.44
C ILE A 2 59.28 -24.95 -45.91
N ARG A 3 58.73 -25.91 -45.17
CA ARG A 3 57.36 -26.42 -45.29
C ARG A 3 56.50 -25.79 -44.20
N GLY A 4 55.22 -25.54 -44.51
CA GLY A 4 54.15 -25.63 -43.53
C GLY A 4 53.27 -24.39 -43.41
N ALA A 5 52.09 -24.48 -44.03
CA ALA A 5 51.04 -23.47 -44.03
C ALA A 5 50.00 -23.68 -42.91
N ARG A 6 49.13 -22.66 -42.75
CA ARG A 6 47.78 -22.64 -42.11
C ARG A 6 47.81 -22.33 -40.59
N TYR A 7 46.92 -21.53 -39.99
CA TYR A 7 45.48 -21.34 -40.22
C TYR A 7 44.97 -19.92 -39.82
N LEU A 8 43.92 -19.49 -40.52
CA LEU A 8 43.03 -18.35 -40.21
C LEU A 8 42.21 -18.56 -38.92
N THR A 9 41.95 -17.49 -38.19
CA THR A 9 40.71 -17.25 -37.41
C THR A 9 40.56 -15.74 -37.15
N PRO A 10 39.50 -15.05 -37.61
CA PRO A 10 39.15 -13.74 -37.08
C PRO A 10 38.22 -13.87 -35.87
N PHE A 11 38.59 -13.15 -34.81
CA PHE A 11 37.86 -12.95 -33.56
C PHE A 11 36.46 -12.38 -33.82
N VAL A 12 35.44 -13.03 -33.26
CA VAL A 12 34.10 -12.48 -33.05
C VAL A 12 33.93 -12.24 -31.55
N ALA A 13 33.90 -10.98 -31.13
CA ALA A 13 33.46 -10.51 -29.82
C ALA A 13 32.86 -9.11 -30.06
N GLY A 14 31.64 -8.75 -29.69
CA GLY A 14 30.73 -9.22 -28.66
C GLY A 14 30.04 -7.94 -28.18
N LEU A 15 28.95 -7.54 -28.84
CA LEU A 15 28.18 -6.34 -28.49
C LEU A 15 27.34 -6.65 -27.24
N LEU A 16 27.79 -6.14 -26.09
CA LEU A 16 27.02 -6.12 -24.84
C LEU A 16 25.71 -5.36 -25.05
N GLY A 17 24.60 -6.09 -25.09
CA GLY A 17 23.27 -5.52 -24.95
C GLY A 17 23.01 -5.14 -23.51
N LEU A 18 22.96 -3.83 -23.20
CA LEU A 18 22.34 -3.32 -21.99
C LEU A 18 20.81 -3.37 -22.16
N LEU A 19 20.18 -4.44 -21.68
CA LEU A 19 18.75 -4.48 -21.44
C LEU A 19 18.45 -3.64 -20.20
N ALA A 20 18.06 -2.38 -20.42
CA ALA A 20 17.43 -1.56 -19.38
C ALA A 20 16.05 -2.16 -19.05
N MET A 21 15.97 -2.96 -18.00
CA MET A 21 14.70 -3.41 -17.45
C MET A 21 13.99 -2.22 -16.80
N GLY A 22 13.04 -1.65 -17.53
CA GLY A 22 12.07 -0.69 -16.97
C GLY A 22 11.29 -1.36 -15.84
N GLY A 23 11.47 -0.85 -14.62
CA GLY A 23 10.91 -1.40 -13.40
C GLY A 23 9.39 -1.28 -13.33
N CYS A 24 8.68 -2.35 -13.70
CA CYS A 24 7.32 -2.56 -13.25
C CYS A 24 7.39 -3.04 -11.79
N SER A 25 7.15 -2.15 -10.83
CA SER A 25 7.14 -2.51 -9.41
C SER A 25 6.05 -3.57 -9.18
N PRO A 26 6.40 -4.84 -8.84
CA PRO A 26 5.42 -5.93 -8.74
C PRO A 26 4.32 -5.64 -7.70
N HIS A 27 4.62 -4.78 -6.72
CA HIS A 27 3.70 -4.34 -5.69
C HIS A 27 2.55 -3.45 -6.19
N ARG A 28 2.76 -2.62 -7.24
CA ARG A 28 1.69 -1.73 -7.74
C ARG A 28 0.54 -2.51 -8.36
N ASN A 29 0.86 -3.52 -9.17
CA ASN A 29 -0.14 -4.38 -9.80
C ASN A 29 -0.86 -5.25 -8.77
N LEU A 30 -0.14 -5.79 -7.78
CA LEU A 30 -0.74 -6.57 -6.70
C LEU A 30 -1.67 -5.72 -5.82
N GLY A 31 -1.21 -4.55 -5.38
CA GLY A 31 -1.96 -3.67 -4.49
C GLY A 31 -3.27 -3.20 -5.11
N GLN A 32 -3.24 -2.77 -6.38
CA GLN A 32 -4.44 -2.38 -7.11
C GLN A 32 -5.42 -3.56 -7.28
N ALA A 33 -4.92 -4.74 -7.65
CA ALA A 33 -5.77 -5.92 -7.82
C ALA A 33 -6.45 -6.30 -6.51
N ARG A 34 -5.71 -6.34 -5.40
CA ARG A 34 -6.26 -6.66 -4.08
C ARG A 34 -7.20 -5.58 -3.57
N TYR A 35 -6.92 -4.31 -3.80
CA TYR A 35 -7.85 -3.22 -3.48
C TYR A 35 -9.18 -3.40 -4.21
N ARG A 36 -9.16 -3.64 -5.53
CA ARG A 36 -10.38 -3.82 -6.32
C ARG A 36 -11.23 -4.99 -5.82
N THR A 37 -10.61 -6.12 -5.50
CA THR A 37 -11.33 -7.32 -5.03
C THR A 37 -11.89 -7.17 -3.61
N ASN A 38 -11.20 -6.46 -2.72
CA ASN A 38 -11.51 -6.49 -1.28
C ASN A 38 -12.12 -5.18 -0.75
N CYS A 39 -11.84 -4.05 -1.39
CA CYS A 39 -12.18 -2.71 -0.88
C CYS A 39 -13.11 -1.95 -1.84
N GLY A 40 -12.97 -2.20 -3.14
CA GLY A 40 -13.65 -1.44 -4.20
C GLY A 40 -15.17 -1.56 -4.18
N ILE A 41 -15.74 -2.61 -3.57
CA ILE A 41 -17.20 -2.74 -3.44
C ILE A 41 -17.82 -1.64 -2.56
N CYS A 42 -17.08 -1.12 -1.58
CA CYS A 42 -17.53 -0.03 -0.72
C CYS A 42 -16.84 1.29 -1.07
N HIS A 43 -15.52 1.26 -1.23
CA HIS A 43 -14.72 2.47 -1.45
C HIS A 43 -14.62 2.89 -2.93
N HIS A 44 -15.20 2.11 -3.85
CA HIS A 44 -15.15 2.37 -5.30
C HIS A 44 -13.71 2.57 -5.80
N GLY A 45 -13.43 3.61 -6.59
CA GLY A 45 -12.06 3.98 -7.01
C GLY A 45 -11.19 4.59 -5.89
N GLY A 46 -11.73 4.72 -4.68
CA GLY A 46 -11.12 5.34 -3.51
C GLY A 46 -11.78 6.66 -3.09
N GLU A 47 -12.75 7.13 -3.85
CA GLU A 47 -13.58 8.30 -3.56
C GLU A 47 -14.63 8.04 -2.47
N GLY A 48 -14.96 6.78 -2.19
CA GLY A 48 -16.01 6.44 -1.22
C GLY A 48 -17.41 6.86 -1.71
N MET A 49 -18.28 7.20 -0.75
CA MET A 49 -19.61 7.75 -1.00
C MET A 49 -19.93 8.74 0.13
N LEU A 50 -20.17 10.01 -0.20
CA LEU A 50 -20.36 11.06 0.79
C LEU A 50 -21.48 10.73 1.79
N GLY A 51 -21.18 10.80 3.09
CA GLY A 51 -22.12 10.48 4.17
C GLY A 51 -22.27 8.98 4.49
N GLU A 52 -21.80 8.09 3.61
CA GLU A 52 -21.93 6.63 3.80
C GLU A 52 -20.57 5.94 3.97
N ILE A 53 -19.66 6.11 3.02
CA ILE A 53 -18.33 5.47 2.99
C ILE A 53 -17.24 6.53 2.86
N PRO A 54 -16.25 6.59 3.77
CA PRO A 54 -15.23 7.63 3.71
C PRO A 54 -14.31 7.49 2.50
N PRO A 55 -13.80 8.62 1.95
CA PRO A 55 -12.79 8.61 0.92
C PRO A 55 -11.44 8.10 1.45
N LEU A 56 -10.70 7.40 0.59
CA LEU A 56 -9.34 6.91 0.84
C LEU A 56 -8.32 7.68 -0.01
N THR A 57 -8.63 7.94 -1.28
CA THR A 57 -7.73 8.63 -2.22
C THR A 57 -7.44 10.05 -1.73
N GLY A 58 -6.17 10.42 -1.69
CA GLY A 58 -5.70 11.72 -1.18
C GLY A 58 -5.80 11.87 0.35
N ARG A 59 -6.16 10.79 1.07
CA ARG A 59 -6.20 10.74 2.54
C ARG A 59 -5.15 9.79 3.08
N ILE A 60 -5.04 8.58 2.52
CA ILE A 60 -4.16 7.53 3.08
C ILE A 60 -2.68 7.95 3.06
N ASP A 61 -2.24 8.60 1.99
CA ASP A 61 -0.90 9.17 1.87
C ASP A 61 -0.61 10.24 2.94
N GLN A 62 -1.64 10.93 3.41
CA GLN A 62 -1.55 11.95 4.43
C GLN A 62 -1.46 11.36 5.84
N VAL A 63 -2.30 10.37 6.12
CA VAL A 63 -2.29 9.63 7.39
C VAL A 63 -0.98 8.87 7.55
N ALA A 64 -0.47 8.25 6.48
CA ALA A 64 0.76 7.46 6.50
C ALA A 64 2.06 8.26 6.67
N ARG A 65 2.00 9.58 6.90
CA ARG A 65 3.19 10.44 7.06
C ARG A 65 3.90 10.27 8.40
N THR A 66 3.22 9.77 9.42
CA THR A 66 3.80 9.55 10.75
C THR A 66 3.85 8.06 11.09
N PRO A 67 4.79 7.62 11.94
CA PRO A 67 4.82 6.23 12.41
C PRO A 67 3.48 5.76 13.01
N GLU A 68 2.84 6.62 13.80
CA GLU A 68 1.54 6.36 14.45
C GLU A 68 0.42 6.24 13.41
N GLY A 69 0.44 7.06 12.38
CA GLY A 69 -0.54 6.99 11.30
C GLY A 69 -0.36 5.74 10.44
N ARG A 70 0.88 5.32 10.18
CA ARG A 70 1.16 4.03 9.51
C ARG A 70 0.66 2.85 10.33
N HIS A 71 0.92 2.87 11.63
CA HIS A 71 0.44 1.87 12.57
C HIS A 71 -1.10 1.78 12.53
N TYR A 72 -1.79 2.91 12.72
CA TYR A 72 -3.24 2.97 12.66
C TYR A 72 -3.82 2.40 11.36
N LEU A 73 -3.23 2.72 10.20
CA LEU A 73 -3.72 2.21 8.91
C LEU A 73 -3.63 0.68 8.80
N VAL A 74 -2.56 0.08 9.33
CA VAL A 74 -2.42 -1.37 9.38
C VAL A 74 -3.46 -1.98 10.35
N ASP A 75 -3.69 -1.34 11.50
CA ASP A 75 -4.68 -1.81 12.48
C ASP A 75 -6.11 -1.73 11.96
N VAL A 76 -6.46 -0.73 11.16
CA VAL A 76 -7.76 -0.68 10.46
C VAL A 76 -7.95 -1.91 9.57
N LEU A 77 -6.94 -2.30 8.79
CA LEU A 77 -7.05 -3.49 7.92
C LEU A 77 -7.06 -4.79 8.71
N LEU A 78 -6.29 -4.88 9.80
CA LEU A 78 -6.21 -6.09 10.62
C LEU A 78 -7.38 -6.26 11.58
N ASN A 79 -8.04 -5.20 12.03
CA ASN A 79 -8.99 -5.29 13.13
C ASN A 79 -10.36 -4.65 12.80
N GLY A 80 -10.47 -3.99 11.65
CA GLY A 80 -11.66 -3.25 11.26
C GLY A 80 -11.74 -1.90 11.96
N LEU A 81 -12.79 -1.14 11.68
CA LEU A 81 -13.02 0.18 12.26
C LEU A 81 -14.52 0.41 12.40
N ASN A 82 -14.97 0.79 13.60
CA ASN A 82 -16.38 1.01 13.88
C ASN A 82 -16.64 2.39 14.46
N GLY A 83 -17.83 2.91 14.16
CA GLY A 83 -18.39 4.07 14.85
C GLY A 83 -18.17 5.39 14.11
N PRO A 84 -18.48 6.52 14.78
CA PRO A 84 -18.49 7.82 14.14
C PRO A 84 -17.08 8.34 13.85
N LEU A 85 -16.88 8.89 12.66
CA LEU A 85 -15.65 9.58 12.29
C LEU A 85 -15.89 10.74 11.32
N VAL A 86 -14.89 11.63 11.22
CA VAL A 86 -14.84 12.70 10.23
C VAL A 86 -13.71 12.46 9.25
N ALA A 87 -13.99 12.52 7.95
CA ALA A 87 -12.96 12.42 6.92
C ALA A 87 -13.23 13.45 5.82
N ASN A 88 -12.25 14.31 5.52
CA ASN A 88 -12.38 15.39 4.53
C ASN A 88 -13.61 16.28 4.81
N GLY A 89 -13.88 16.57 6.08
CA GLY A 89 -15.05 17.33 6.54
C GLY A 89 -16.40 16.58 6.50
N GLY A 90 -16.47 15.40 5.86
CA GLY A 90 -17.66 14.55 5.87
C GLY A 90 -17.80 13.76 7.18
N ARG A 91 -19.03 13.57 7.65
CA ARG A 91 -19.35 12.74 8.83
C ARG A 91 -19.77 11.34 8.37
N TYR A 92 -19.22 10.32 9.01
CA TYR A 92 -19.47 8.91 8.70
C TYR A 92 -19.73 8.15 10.00
N ASN A 93 -20.58 7.13 9.95
CA ASN A 93 -20.81 6.23 11.07
C ASN A 93 -21.09 4.83 10.52
N PHE A 94 -20.04 4.03 10.38
CA PHE A 94 -20.11 2.73 9.70
C PHE A 94 -19.26 1.68 10.41
N SER A 95 -19.35 0.45 9.92
CA SER A 95 -18.53 -0.68 10.34
C SER A 95 -17.71 -1.17 9.16
N MET A 96 -16.39 -0.98 9.23
CA MET A 96 -15.41 -1.56 8.31
C MET A 96 -15.01 -2.94 8.83
N PRO A 97 -15.22 -4.03 8.08
CA PRO A 97 -14.80 -5.35 8.51
C PRO A 97 -13.28 -5.48 8.53
N ALA A 98 -12.78 -6.41 9.35
CA ALA A 98 -11.37 -6.77 9.37
C ALA A 98 -10.99 -7.65 8.15
N PHE A 99 -9.75 -7.52 7.69
CA PHE A 99 -9.19 -8.24 6.55
C PHE A 99 -8.01 -9.14 6.94
N ARG A 100 -8.00 -9.70 8.17
CA ARG A 100 -6.94 -10.63 8.65
C ARG A 100 -6.69 -11.83 7.74
N ARG A 101 -7.68 -12.21 6.92
CA ARG A 101 -7.53 -13.28 5.91
C ARG A 101 -6.52 -12.97 4.81
N LEU A 102 -6.19 -11.68 4.61
CA LEU A 102 -5.16 -11.27 3.67
C LEU A 102 -3.77 -11.43 4.32
N SER A 103 -2.81 -11.85 3.51
CA SER A 103 -1.41 -11.95 3.92
C SER A 103 -0.80 -10.56 4.19
N ASP A 104 0.32 -10.53 4.91
CA ASP A 104 1.06 -9.31 5.20
C ASP A 104 1.48 -8.56 3.93
N THR A 105 1.94 -9.30 2.93
CA THR A 105 2.31 -8.76 1.61
C THR A 105 1.12 -8.12 0.91
N GLU A 106 -0.08 -8.71 1.01
CA GLU A 106 -1.27 -8.15 0.37
C GLU A 106 -1.76 -6.89 1.06
N ILE A 107 -1.77 -6.85 2.40
CA ILE A 107 -2.13 -5.65 3.17
C ILE A 107 -1.14 -4.52 2.88
N ALA A 108 0.16 -4.81 2.94
CA ALA A 108 1.21 -3.84 2.64
C ALA A 108 1.09 -3.31 1.19
N ALA A 109 0.78 -4.18 0.24
CA ALA A 109 0.58 -3.79 -1.16
C ALA A 109 -0.67 -2.89 -1.34
N ILE A 110 -1.78 -3.17 -0.66
CA ILE A 110 -2.98 -2.32 -0.68
C ILE A 110 -2.68 -0.92 -0.13
N LEU A 111 -2.04 -0.83 1.04
CA LEU A 111 -1.71 0.46 1.66
C LEU A 111 -0.71 1.27 0.83
N THR A 112 0.26 0.60 0.21
CA THR A 112 1.20 1.22 -0.73
C THR A 112 0.48 1.74 -1.99
N TYR A 113 -0.46 0.97 -2.54
CA TYR A 113 -1.27 1.40 -3.68
C TYR A 113 -2.12 2.63 -3.33
N LEU A 114 -2.81 2.62 -2.19
CA LEU A 114 -3.64 3.74 -1.73
C LEU A 114 -2.83 5.00 -1.46
N SER A 115 -1.63 4.85 -0.86
CA SER A 115 -0.71 5.97 -0.66
C SER A 115 -0.25 6.58 -1.98
N ALA A 116 0.03 5.74 -2.99
CA ALA A 116 0.40 6.22 -4.32
C ALA A 116 -0.77 6.89 -5.06
N SER A 117 -2.01 6.46 -4.82
CA SER A 117 -3.21 7.04 -5.45
C SER A 117 -3.48 8.49 -5.00
N GLY A 118 -2.89 8.95 -3.90
CA GLY A 118 -3.00 10.35 -3.44
C GLY A 118 -2.26 11.39 -4.31
N GLY A 119 -1.47 10.96 -5.30
CA GLY A 119 -0.85 11.87 -6.28
C GLY A 119 0.41 12.59 -5.78
N ARG A 120 0.95 12.22 -4.62
CA ARG A 120 2.24 12.74 -4.13
C ARG A 120 3.39 12.22 -4.98
N ALA A 121 4.42 13.06 -5.14
CA ALA A 121 5.65 12.67 -5.85
C ALA A 121 6.41 11.53 -5.14
N ASP A 122 6.44 11.55 -3.81
CA ASP A 122 7.05 10.52 -2.97
C ASP A 122 6.01 10.01 -1.94
N PRO A 123 5.14 9.07 -2.35
CA PRO A 123 4.12 8.52 -1.46
C PRO A 123 4.73 7.48 -0.50
N PRO A 124 4.29 7.43 0.77
CA PRO A 124 4.72 6.39 1.69
C PRO A 124 4.47 4.97 1.13
N SER A 125 5.41 4.05 1.37
CA SER A 125 5.27 2.64 1.05
C SER A 125 5.22 1.80 2.33
N PHE A 126 4.61 0.61 2.27
CA PHE A 126 4.48 -0.32 3.39
C PHE A 126 5.21 -1.62 3.05
N ALA A 127 5.93 -2.16 4.02
CA ALA A 127 6.58 -3.46 3.91
C ALA A 127 5.71 -4.54 4.57
N ALA A 128 5.86 -5.79 4.12
CA ALA A 128 5.19 -6.92 4.78
C ALA A 128 5.61 -7.05 6.26
N GLY A 129 6.85 -6.69 6.60
CA GLY A 129 7.34 -6.66 7.98
C GLY A 129 6.59 -5.69 8.89
N ASP A 130 6.14 -4.56 8.35
CA ASP A 130 5.33 -3.58 9.12
C ASP A 130 4.01 -4.23 9.57
N VAL A 131 3.36 -4.95 8.65
CA VAL A 131 2.09 -5.64 8.92
C VAL A 131 2.29 -6.83 9.85
N ALA A 132 3.34 -7.63 9.62
CA ALA A 132 3.65 -8.79 10.43
C ALA A 132 3.88 -8.42 11.90
N ALA A 133 4.57 -7.31 12.15
CA ALA A 133 4.84 -6.80 13.50
C ALA A 133 3.54 -6.48 14.26
N GLN A 134 2.57 -5.85 13.60
CA GLN A 134 1.26 -5.55 14.20
C GLN A 134 0.31 -6.73 14.25
N ARG A 135 0.40 -7.68 13.32
CA ARG A 135 -0.53 -8.83 13.26
C ARG A 135 -0.55 -9.67 14.53
N ALA A 136 0.57 -9.75 15.25
CA ALA A 136 0.67 -10.45 16.52
C ALA A 136 -0.24 -9.84 17.61
N ALA A 137 -0.54 -8.53 17.53
CA ALA A 137 -1.51 -7.88 18.38
C ALA A 137 -2.92 -8.05 17.78
N SER A 138 -3.84 -8.65 18.54
CA SER A 138 -5.26 -8.65 18.20
C SER A 138 -5.92 -7.52 18.98
N LEU A 139 -6.31 -6.45 18.28
CA LEU A 139 -7.10 -5.36 18.85
C LEU A 139 -8.58 -5.58 18.50
N GLY A 140 -9.49 -5.24 19.43
CA GLY A 140 -10.91 -5.15 19.10
C GLY A 140 -11.20 -3.87 18.29
N PRO A 141 -12.24 -3.82 17.44
CA PRO A 141 -12.49 -2.66 16.57
C PRO A 141 -12.79 -1.36 17.32
N SER A 142 -13.29 -1.42 18.56
CA SER A 142 -13.42 -0.24 19.43
C SER A 142 -12.07 0.39 19.77
N ARG A 143 -11.02 -0.43 19.93
CA ARG A 143 -9.66 0.03 20.21
C ARG A 143 -9.05 0.77 19.03
N VAL A 144 -9.40 0.39 17.80
CA VAL A 144 -8.97 1.11 16.59
C VAL A 144 -9.65 2.47 16.49
N ALA A 145 -10.91 2.59 16.93
CA ALA A 145 -11.59 3.89 17.01
C ALA A 145 -10.95 4.80 18.07
N ASP A 146 -10.57 4.26 19.22
CA ASP A 146 -9.83 4.99 20.27
C ASP A 146 -8.45 5.44 19.76
N GLU A 147 -7.73 4.55 19.08
CA GLU A 147 -6.45 4.85 18.43
C GLU A 147 -6.60 5.98 17.42
N ARG A 148 -7.63 5.94 16.58
CA ARG A 148 -7.94 7.02 15.64
C ARG A 148 -8.10 8.37 16.33
N GLN A 149 -8.84 8.42 17.44
CA GLN A 149 -9.05 9.65 18.19
C GLN A 149 -7.75 10.15 18.83
N ALA A 150 -6.92 9.23 19.35
CA ALA A 150 -5.60 9.58 19.87
C ALA A 150 -4.70 10.13 18.78
N LEU A 151 -4.68 9.47 17.62
CA LEU A 151 -3.94 9.91 16.45
C LEU A 151 -4.39 11.31 16.00
N ASP A 152 -5.70 11.57 15.90
CA ASP A 152 -6.25 12.87 15.50
C ASP A 152 -5.86 14.01 16.45
N ARG A 153 -5.74 13.73 17.75
CA ARG A 153 -5.25 14.71 18.74
C ARG A 153 -3.76 15.04 18.56
N LEU A 154 -2.95 14.08 18.12
CA LEU A 154 -1.50 14.23 17.92
C LEU A 154 -1.17 14.80 16.53
N HIS A 155 -1.91 14.34 15.53
CA HIS A 155 -1.74 14.61 14.11
C HIS A 155 -3.13 14.79 13.51
N PRO A 156 -3.68 16.02 13.49
CA PRO A 156 -5.00 16.29 12.95
C PRO A 156 -5.18 15.63 11.58
N LEU A 157 -6.14 14.69 11.52
CA LEU A 157 -6.40 13.91 10.33
C LEU A 157 -7.22 14.76 9.35
N PRO A 158 -7.01 14.58 8.03
CA PRO A 158 -7.71 15.37 7.03
C PRO A 158 -9.24 15.14 7.02
#